data_AF-A0A0C3EB80-F1
#
_entry.id   AF-A0A0C3EB80-F1
#
_cell.length_a   1.000
_cell.length_b   1.000
_cell.length_c   1.000
_cell.angle_alpha   90.00
_cell.angle_beta   90.00
_cell.angle_gamma   90.00
#
_symmetry.space_group_name_H-M   'P 1'
#
loop_
_entity.id
_entity.type
_entity.pdbx_description
1 polymer ?
#
loop_
_entity_poly.entity_id
_entity_poly.type
_entity_poly.pdbx_seq_one_letter_code
_entity_poly.pdbx_strand_id
1 'polypeptide(L)'
;MANEAIARSNLSLQDRLYQLRSETKEAFDEAKALEARWKELDREQRELYQRFTPQFLLLRLRHATTDQDNASEALASSFVRSSATSRDALDVDEFVRQFRESRKVYHKRVMWGDKWTSGQVIWHD
;
A
#
# COMPACT_ATOMS: atom_id res chain seq x y z
N MET A 1 70.95 1.03 -16.43
CA MET A 1 70.18 0.63 -17.63
C MET A 1 68.82 0.02 -17.31
N ALA A 2 68.70 -1.14 -16.63
CA ALA A 2 67.38 -1.75 -16.35
C ALA A 2 66.49 -0.89 -15.42
N ASN A 3 67.06 -0.39 -14.32
CA ASN A 3 66.33 0.47 -13.37
C ASN A 3 65.88 1.80 -13.97
N GLU A 4 66.67 2.38 -14.90
CA GLU A 4 66.33 3.63 -15.58
C GLU A 4 65.21 3.44 -16.60
N ALA A 5 65.19 2.31 -17.31
CA ALA A 5 64.10 1.95 -18.22
C ALA A 5 62.78 1.76 -17.46
N ILE A 6 62.82 1.09 -16.30
CA ILE A 6 61.66 0.93 -15.43
C ILE A 6 61.18 2.28 -14.88
N ALA A 7 62.10 3.16 -14.45
CA ALA A 7 61.76 4.49 -13.95
C ALA A 7 61.06 5.35 -15.02
N ARG A 8 61.54 5.33 -16.27
CA ARG A 8 60.89 6.02 -17.40
C ARG A 8 59.50 5.46 -17.72
N SER A 9 59.35 4.14 -17.68
CA SER A 9 58.05 3.48 -17.87
C SER A 9 57.07 3.88 -16.77
N ASN A 10 57.51 3.89 -15.50
CA ASN A 10 56.66 4.30 -14.37
C ASN A 10 56.21 5.76 -14.49
N LEU A 11 57.12 6.67 -14.86
CA LEU A 11 56.78 8.07 -15.10
C LEU A 11 55.76 8.22 -16.24
N SER A 12 55.92 7.45 -17.33
CA SER A 12 54.98 7.50 -18.46
C SER A 12 53.57 7.00 -18.15
N LEU A 13 53.42 6.14 -17.13
CA LEU A 13 52.13 5.59 -16.70
C LEU A 13 51.48 6.41 -15.59
N GLN A 14 52.24 7.26 -14.90
CA GLN A 14 51.81 7.98 -13.71
C GLN A 14 50.55 8.81 -13.97
N ASP A 15 50.56 9.65 -15.01
CA ASP A 15 49.44 10.55 -15.33
C ASP A 15 48.17 9.76 -15.68
N ARG A 16 48.31 8.70 -16.49
CA ARG A 16 47.19 7.83 -16.86
C ARG A 16 46.61 7.09 -15.65
N LEU A 17 47.46 6.65 -14.72
CA LEU A 17 47.00 6.00 -13.48
C LEU A 17 46.28 6.98 -12.56
N TYR A 18 46.74 8.24 -12.48
CA TYR A 18 46.02 9.27 -11.73
C TYR A 18 44.68 9.60 -12.35
N GLN A 19 44.62 9.74 -13.67
CA GLN A 19 43.38 9.97 -14.39
C GLN A 19 42.37 8.83 -14.16
N LEU A 20 42.80 7.58 -14.38
CA LEU A 20 41.96 6.41 -14.16
C LEU A 20 41.47 6.32 -12.71
N ARG A 21 42.34 6.67 -11.75
CA ARG A 21 41.96 6.72 -10.33
C ARG A 21 40.91 7.81 -10.05
N SER A 22 41.02 8.99 -10.67
CA SER A 22 40.04 10.06 -10.52
C SER A 22 38.69 9.63 -11.09
N GLU A 23 38.67 9.13 -12.33
CA GLU A 23 37.47 8.66 -13.00
C GLU A 23 36.79 7.54 -12.21
N THR A 24 37.57 6.58 -11.70
CA THR A 24 37.04 5.49 -10.87
C THR A 24 36.45 6.01 -9.57
N LYS A 25 37.10 7.01 -8.95
CA LYS A 25 36.59 7.63 -7.73
C LYS A 25 35.29 8.38 -7.99
N GLU A 26 35.22 9.18 -9.04
CA GLU A 26 34.01 9.92 -9.42
C GLU A 26 32.84 8.98 -9.70
N ALA A 27 33.07 7.93 -10.49
CA ALA A 27 32.05 6.92 -10.78
C ALA A 27 31.59 6.17 -9.51
N PHE A 28 32.51 5.87 -8.60
CA PHE A 28 32.17 5.26 -7.32
C PHE A 28 31.35 6.19 -6.43
N ASP A 29 31.74 7.46 -6.33
CA ASP A 29 31.03 8.46 -5.54
C ASP A 29 29.61 8.70 -6.11
N GLU A 30 29.45 8.73 -7.43
CA GLU A 30 28.15 8.79 -8.11
C GLU A 30 27.28 7.56 -7.83
N ALA A 31 27.85 6.36 -7.97
CA ALA A 31 27.14 5.12 -7.68
C ALA A 31 26.65 5.09 -6.22
N LYS A 32 27.46 5.58 -5.28
CA LYS A 32 27.08 5.69 -3.87
C LYS A 32 25.98 6.71 -3.63
N ALA A 33 26.00 7.84 -4.34
CA ALA A 33 24.92 8.82 -4.28
C ALA A 33 23.60 8.26 -4.84
N LEU A 34 23.65 7.52 -5.96
CA LEU A 34 22.49 6.84 -6.53
C LEU A 34 21.94 5.75 -5.61
N GLU A 35 22.81 4.97 -4.96
CA GLU A 35 22.42 3.97 -3.96
C GLU A 35 21.66 4.62 -2.79
N ALA A 36 22.15 5.76 -2.29
CA ALA A 36 21.49 6.50 -1.23
C ALA A 36 20.11 7.03 -1.68
N ARG A 37 20.02 7.60 -2.90
CA ARG A 37 18.76 8.07 -3.48
C ARG A 37 17.76 6.92 -3.70
N TRP A 38 18.22 5.76 -4.13
CA TRP A 38 17.38 4.59 -4.32
C TRP A 38 16.73 4.14 -3.01
N LYS A 39 17.47 4.14 -1.89
CA LYS A 39 16.92 3.80 -0.57
C LYS A 39 15.77 4.72 -0.15
N GLU A 40 15.87 6.01 -0.48
CA GLU A 40 14.78 6.96 -0.24
C GLU A 40 13.55 6.66 -1.10
N LEU A 41 13.76 6.46 -2.41
CA LEU A 41 12.66 6.15 -3.34
C LEU A 41 11.97 4.81 -3.01
N ASP A 42 12.71 3.77 -2.64
CA ASP A 42 12.15 2.48 -2.21
C ASP A 42 11.32 2.65 -0.93
N ARG A 43 11.75 3.51 0.01
CA ARG A 43 10.97 3.84 1.19
C ARG A 43 9.67 4.55 0.82
N GLU A 44 9.75 5.63 0.04
CA GLU A 44 8.57 6.38 -0.41
C GLU A 44 7.59 5.46 -1.16
N GLN A 45 8.10 4.59 -2.04
CA GLN A 45 7.31 3.59 -2.73
C GLN A 45 6.61 2.67 -1.73
N ARG A 46 7.33 2.06 -0.80
CA ARG A 46 6.72 1.15 0.19
C ARG A 46 5.63 1.83 1.01
N GLU A 47 5.82 3.08 1.41
CA GLU A 47 4.82 3.86 2.15
C GLU A 47 3.56 4.12 1.32
N LEU A 48 3.71 4.50 0.04
CA LEU A 48 2.58 4.72 -0.87
C LEU A 48 1.82 3.42 -1.15
N TYR A 49 2.54 2.34 -1.42
CA TYR A 49 1.96 1.05 -1.79
C TYR A 49 1.38 0.28 -0.58
N GLN A 50 1.80 0.60 0.66
CA GLN A 50 1.31 -0.05 1.88
C GLN A 50 -0.22 -0.12 1.93
N ARG A 51 -0.89 0.96 1.56
CA ARG A 51 -2.36 1.10 1.59
C ARG A 51 -3.09 0.26 0.54
N PHE A 52 -2.36 -0.24 -0.45
CA PHE A 52 -2.87 -1.06 -1.54
C PHE A 52 -2.40 -2.52 -1.42
N THR A 53 -1.65 -2.86 -0.37
CA THR A 53 -1.30 -4.25 -0.09
C THR A 53 -2.58 -5.08 0.14
N PRO A 54 -2.60 -6.35 -0.30
CA PRO A 54 -3.75 -7.22 -0.06
C PRO A 54 -4.16 -7.28 1.41
N GLN A 55 -3.18 -7.28 2.32
CA GLN A 55 -3.41 -7.32 3.77
C GLN A 55 -4.11 -6.05 4.26
N PHE A 56 -3.69 -4.86 3.80
CA PHE A 56 -4.33 -3.61 4.18
C PHE A 56 -5.73 -3.47 3.59
N LEU A 57 -5.93 -3.90 2.35
CA LEU A 57 -7.24 -3.89 1.71
C LEU A 57 -8.23 -4.85 2.41
N LEU A 58 -7.77 -6.04 2.83
CA LEU A 58 -8.57 -6.95 3.64
C LEU A 58 -8.92 -6.37 5.00
N LEU A 59 -7.95 -5.73 5.68
CA LEU A 59 -8.19 -5.01 6.93
C LEU A 59 -9.27 -3.93 6.75
N ARG A 60 -9.17 -3.13 5.68
CA ARG A 60 -10.17 -2.10 5.34
C ARG A 60 -11.54 -2.69 5.05
N LEU A 61 -11.62 -3.83 4.37
CA LEU A 61 -12.88 -4.54 4.14
C LEU A 61 -13.52 -4.99 5.45
N ARG A 62 -12.72 -5.52 6.39
CA ARG A 62 -13.20 -5.92 7.72
C ARG A 62 -13.76 -4.73 8.50
N HIS A 63 -13.04 -3.62 8.55
CA HIS A 63 -13.54 -2.39 9.20
C HIS A 63 -14.85 -1.90 8.56
N ALA A 64 -14.90 -1.82 7.23
CA ALA A 64 -16.12 -1.42 6.52
C ALA A 64 -17.29 -2.39 6.78
N THR A 65 -17.01 -3.67 7.03
CA THR A 65 -18.05 -4.65 7.39
C THR A 65 -18.61 -4.36 8.78
N THR A 66 -17.74 -4.12 9.76
CA THR A 66 -18.14 -3.71 11.12
C THR A 66 -18.91 -2.39 11.11
N ASP A 67 -18.44 -1.39 10.37
CA ASP A 67 -19.13 -0.09 10.26
C ASP A 67 -20.52 -0.24 9.64
N GLN A 68 -20.68 -1.12 8.64
CA GLN A 68 -21.97 -1.41 8.03
C GLN A 68 -22.93 -2.09 9.02
N ASP A 69 -22.42 -3.02 9.82
CA ASP A 69 -23.18 -3.72 10.86
C ASP A 69 -23.71 -2.70 11.88
N ASN A 70 -22.80 -1.89 12.44
CA ASN A 70 -23.12 -0.82 13.38
C ASN A 70 -24.13 0.18 12.81
N ALA A 71 -23.99 0.58 11.55
CA ALA A 71 -24.93 1.48 10.89
C ALA A 71 -26.32 0.86 10.73
N SER A 72 -26.40 -0.44 10.40
CA SER A 72 -27.67 -1.15 10.30
C SER A 72 -28.36 -1.31 11.66
N GLU A 73 -27.59 -1.58 12.72
CA GLU A 73 -28.10 -1.67 14.10
C GLU A 73 -28.57 -0.30 14.62
N ALA A 74 -27.84 0.77 14.29
CA ALA A 74 -28.25 2.14 14.62
C ALA A 74 -29.56 2.53 13.92
N LEU A 75 -29.72 2.17 12.65
CA LEU A 75 -30.96 2.38 11.88
C LEU A 75 -32.14 1.64 12.54
N ALA A 76 -31.97 0.35 12.87
CA ALA A 76 -32.99 -0.44 13.55
C ALA A 76 -33.35 0.14 14.93
N SER A 77 -32.35 0.54 15.70
CA SER A 77 -32.55 1.17 17.02
C SER A 77 -33.27 2.51 16.93
N SER A 78 -33.02 3.28 15.86
CA SER A 78 -33.75 4.53 15.60
C SER A 78 -35.23 4.26 15.28
N PHE A 79 -35.49 3.29 14.40
CA PHE A 79 -36.84 2.92 14.01
C PHE A 79 -37.68 2.39 15.19
N VAL A 80 -37.09 1.54 16.05
CA VAL A 80 -37.79 1.05 17.25
C VAL A 80 -38.17 2.21 18.17
N ARG A 81 -37.28 3.19 18.35
CA ARG A 81 -37.55 4.39 19.17
C ARG A 81 -38.64 5.29 18.58
N SER A 82 -38.66 5.51 17.26
CA SER A 82 -39.70 6.32 16.60
C SER A 82 -41.06 5.62 16.58
N SER A 83 -41.08 4.30 16.40
CA SER A 83 -42.30 3.49 16.36
C SER A 83 -43.10 3.47 17.68
N ALA A 84 -42.47 3.91 18.78
CA ALA A 84 -43.10 4.08 20.08
C ALA A 84 -43.95 5.36 20.17
N THR A 85 -43.70 6.33 19.29
CA THR A 85 -44.35 7.66 19.30
C THR A 85 -45.39 7.86 18.20
N SER A 86 -45.18 7.31 16.99
CA SER A 86 -46.22 7.16 15.95
C SER A 86 -45.79 6.09 14.94
N ARG A 87 -46.75 5.43 14.28
CA ARG A 87 -46.47 4.43 13.24
C ARG A 87 -47.21 4.79 11.96
N ASP A 88 -46.55 5.58 11.12
CA ASP A 88 -47.02 5.79 9.74
C ASP A 88 -46.55 4.63 8.86
N ALA A 89 -47.46 4.09 8.05
CA ALA A 89 -47.15 2.96 7.16
C ALA A 89 -46.03 3.28 6.15
N LEU A 90 -45.95 4.55 5.70
CA LEU A 90 -44.89 5.04 4.81
C LEU A 90 -43.50 5.01 5.47
N ASP A 91 -43.42 5.25 6.80
CA ASP A 91 -42.16 5.20 7.55
C ASP A 91 -41.66 3.75 7.71
N VAL A 92 -42.59 2.81 7.88
CA VAL A 92 -42.29 1.38 7.95
C VAL A 92 -41.71 0.87 6.62
N ASP A 93 -42.34 1.18 5.50
CA ASP A 93 -41.89 0.72 4.19
C ASP A 93 -40.51 1.29 3.83
N GLU A 94 -40.28 2.56 4.16
CA GLU A 94 -39.00 3.22 3.95
C GLU A 94 -37.89 2.64 4.82
N PHE A 95 -38.17 2.38 6.10
CA PHE A 95 -37.25 1.66 6.99
C PHE A 95 -36.89 0.28 6.42
N VAL A 96 -37.88 -0.52 6.04
CA VAL A 96 -37.66 -1.86 5.48
C VAL A 96 -36.77 -1.79 4.24
N ARG A 97 -37.01 -0.82 3.35
CA ARG A 97 -36.20 -0.61 2.15
C ARG A 97 -34.74 -0.28 2.51
N GLN A 98 -34.52 0.69 3.38
CA GLN A 98 -33.17 1.11 3.79
C GLN A 98 -32.41 0.00 4.54
N PHE A 99 -33.07 -0.66 5.49
CA PHE A 99 -32.48 -1.72 6.29
C PHE A 99 -32.09 -2.92 5.42
N ARG A 100 -32.95 -3.34 4.49
CA ARG A 100 -32.64 -4.44 3.56
C ARG A 100 -31.44 -4.13 2.68
N GLU A 101 -31.36 -2.94 2.09
CA GLU A 101 -30.20 -2.58 1.27
C GLU A 101 -28.92 -2.48 2.11
N SER A 102 -29.00 -1.96 3.34
CA SER A 102 -27.87 -1.93 4.27
C SER A 102 -27.37 -3.34 4.62
N ARG A 103 -28.25 -4.26 5.00
CA ARG A 103 -27.89 -5.66 5.34
C ARG A 103 -27.38 -6.44 4.12
N LYS A 104 -27.90 -6.18 2.93
CA LYS A 104 -27.39 -6.77 1.68
C LYS A 104 -25.94 -6.37 1.43
N VAL A 105 -25.57 -5.11 1.65
CA VAL A 105 -24.17 -4.67 1.55
C VAL A 105 -23.30 -5.35 2.60
N TYR A 106 -23.77 -5.44 3.86
CA TYR A 106 -23.07 -6.15 4.92
C TYR A 106 -22.78 -7.61 4.53
N HIS A 107 -23.80 -8.38 4.15
CA HIS A 107 -23.62 -9.79 3.82
C HIS A 107 -22.75 -10.00 2.58
N LYS A 108 -22.81 -9.10 1.58
CA LYS A 108 -21.86 -9.11 0.47
C LYS A 108 -20.42 -8.96 0.97
N ARG A 109 -20.15 -7.99 1.86
CA ARG A 109 -18.81 -7.78 2.42
C ARG A 109 -18.31 -8.97 3.23
N VAL A 110 -19.17 -9.58 4.05
CA VAL A 110 -18.86 -10.82 4.79
C VAL A 110 -18.45 -11.93 3.81
N MET A 111 -19.29 -12.23 2.81
CA MET A 111 -18.99 -13.27 1.82
C MET A 111 -17.66 -13.02 1.09
N TRP A 112 -17.38 -11.77 0.72
CA TRP A 112 -16.10 -11.43 0.08
C TRP A 112 -14.92 -11.55 1.05
N GLY A 113 -15.09 -11.18 2.32
CA GLY A 113 -14.07 -11.37 3.36
C GLY A 113 -13.74 -12.84 3.60
N ASP A 114 -14.74 -13.72 3.58
CA ASP A 114 -14.57 -15.16 3.75
C ASP A 114 -13.88 -15.79 2.54
N LYS A 115 -14.31 -15.42 1.32
CA LYS A 115 -13.64 -15.84 0.07
C LYS A 115 -12.18 -15.40 0.03
N TRP A 116 -11.89 -14.18 0.48
CA TRP A 116 -10.52 -13.70 0.58
C TRP A 116 -9.72 -14.53 1.58
N THR A 117 -10.25 -14.71 2.80
CA THR A 117 -9.55 -15.45 3.87
C THR A 117 -9.32 -16.91 3.50
N SER A 118 -10.20 -17.51 2.70
CA SER A 118 -10.05 -18.87 2.15
C SER A 118 -9.15 -18.97 0.91
N GLY A 119 -8.54 -17.86 0.46
CA GLY A 119 -7.65 -17.84 -0.69
C GLY A 119 -8.34 -17.99 -2.05
N GLN A 120 -9.66 -17.78 -2.11
CA GLN A 120 -10.46 -17.89 -3.33
C GLN A 120 -10.50 -16.60 -4.16
N VAL A 121 -9.80 -15.55 -3.72
CA VAL A 121 -9.67 -14.28 -4.44
C VAL A 121 -8.35 -14.28 -5.21
N ILE A 122 -8.45 -14.27 -6.53
CA ILE A 122 -7.31 -14.17 -7.44
C ILE A 122 -7.15 -12.70 -7.83
N TRP A 123 -5.97 -12.14 -7.59
CA TRP A 123 -5.57 -10.84 -8.09
C TRP A 123 -4.94 -11.06 -9.46
N HIS A 124 -5.45 -10.39 -10.49
CA HIS A 124 -4.76 -10.33 -11.78
C HIS A 124 -3.78 -9.16 -11.72
N ASP A 125 -2.53 -9.44 -12.10
CA ASP A 125 -1.45 -8.46 -12.20
C ASP A 125 -1.69 -7.44 -13.32
#